data_AF-A0AAJ5WDT5-F1
#
_entry.id   AF-A0AAJ5WDT5-F1
#
_cell.length_a   1.000
_cell.length_b   1.000
_cell.length_c   1.000
_cell.angle_alpha   90.00
_cell.angle_beta   90.00
_cell.angle_gamma   90.00
#
_symmetry.space_group_name_H-M   'P 1'
#
loop_
_entity.id
_entity.type
_entity.pdbx_description
1 polymer ?
#
loop_
_entity_poly.entity_id
_entity_poly.type
_entity_poly.pdbx_seq_one_letter_code
_entity_poly.pdbx_strand_id
1 'polypeptide(L)' 'MTPRIRAFLTDESGVTAIEYGILAAAMAAAIGVIFGDGSPFIVALKNRFAEIGDQISGKKDSAQ' A
#
# COMPACT_ATOMS: atom_id res chain seq x y z
N MET A 1 -4.57 20.33 -41.61
CA MET A 1 -4.39 19.95 -40.19
C MET A 1 -2.91 19.85 -39.89
N THR A 2 -2.45 20.51 -38.81
CA THR A 2 -1.02 20.58 -38.43
C THR A 2 -0.49 19.20 -38.03
N PRO A 3 0.73 18.78 -38.45
CA PRO A 3 1.28 17.45 -38.18
C PRO A 3 1.27 17.04 -36.70
N ARG A 4 1.41 18.03 -35.81
CA ARG A 4 1.37 17.86 -34.36
C ARG A 4 0.02 17.35 -33.82
N ILE A 5 -1.08 17.78 -34.43
CA ILE A 5 -2.43 17.33 -34.04
C ILE A 5 -2.62 15.87 -34.45
N ARG A 6 -2.08 15.48 -35.62
CA ARG A 6 -2.15 14.09 -36.08
C ARG A 6 -1.31 13.17 -35.20
N ALA A 7 -0.10 13.60 -34.85
CA ALA A 7 0.77 12.84 -33.94
C ALA A 7 0.13 12.62 -32.57
N PHE A 8 -0.52 13.64 -32.01
CA PHE A 8 -1.24 13.56 -30.73
C PHE A 8 -2.43 12.59 -30.77
N LEU A 9 -3.21 12.60 -31.85
CA LEU A 9 -4.36 11.70 -32.01
C LEU A 9 -3.95 10.23 -32.24
N THR A 10 -2.71 9.99 -32.64
CA THR A 10 -2.15 8.64 -32.85
C THR A 10 -1.15 8.26 -31.76
N ASP A 11 -1.05 9.04 -30.69
CA ASP A 11 -0.08 8.83 -29.63
C ASP A 11 -0.60 7.78 -28.64
N GLU A 12 -0.05 6.57 -28.72
CA GLU A 12 -0.29 5.46 -27.77
C GLU A 12 0.84 5.35 -26.73
N SER A 13 1.65 6.40 -26.53
CA SER A 13 2.78 6.39 -25.58
C SER A 13 2.40 6.38 -24.09
N GLY A 14 1.16 5.97 -23.77
CA GLY A 14 0.72 5.64 -22.41
C GLY A 14 0.30 4.18 -22.35
N VAL A 15 0.81 3.44 -21.36
CA VAL A 15 0.30 2.09 -21.01
C VAL A 15 -1.22 2.17 -20.90
N THR A 16 -1.93 1.15 -21.37
CA THR A 16 -3.37 1.25 -21.58
C THR A 16 -4.12 1.43 -20.25
N ALA A 17 -5.27 2.13 -20.29
CA ALA A 17 -6.13 2.27 -19.12
C ALA A 17 -6.58 0.91 -18.53
N ILE A 18 -6.67 -0.14 -19.35
CA ILE A 18 -7.02 -1.49 -18.92
C ILE A 18 -5.88 -2.13 -18.12
N GLU A 19 -4.63 -1.96 -18.55
CA GLU A 19 -3.46 -2.52 -17.85
C GLU A 19 -3.24 -1.85 -16.49
N TYR A 20 -3.40 -0.52 -16.42
CA TYR A 20 -3.39 0.18 -15.14
C TYR A 20 -4.57 -0.22 -14.26
N GLY A 21 -5.73 -0.53 -14.83
CA GLY A 21 -6.88 -1.05 -14.09
C GLY A 21 -6.59 -2.39 -13.42
N ILE A 22 -5.97 -3.33 -14.13
CA ILE A 22 -5.58 -4.64 -13.59
C ILE A 22 -4.45 -4.49 -12.56
N LEU A 23 -3.44 -3.66 -12.84
CA LEU A 23 -2.34 -3.41 -11.91
C LEU A 23 -2.85 -2.77 -10.61
N ALA A 24 -3.77 -1.81 -10.70
CA ALA A 24 -4.39 -1.19 -9.54
C ALA A 24 -5.20 -2.20 -8.72
N ALA A 25 -5.97 -3.08 -9.37
CA ALA A 25 -6.72 -4.13 -8.68
C ALA A 25 -5.80 -5.13 -7.96
N ALA A 26 -4.71 -5.55 -8.61
CA ALA A 26 -3.71 -6.44 -8.02
C ALA A 26 -3.02 -5.79 -6.81
N MET A 27 -2.64 -4.51 -6.92
CA MET A 27 -2.06 -3.77 -5.81
C MET A 27 -3.04 -3.61 -4.64
N ALA A 28 -4.29 -3.27 -4.93
CA ALA A 28 -5.34 -3.15 -3.91
C ALA A 28 -5.57 -4.47 -3.16
N ALA A 29 -5.60 -5.59 -3.88
CA ALA A 29 -5.71 -6.92 -3.27
C ALA A 29 -4.50 -7.25 -2.39
N ALA A 30 -3.28 -6.98 -2.87
CA ALA A 30 -2.05 -7.19 -2.10
C ALA A 30 -2.02 -6.35 -0.81
N ILE A 31 -2.39 -5.06 -0.90
CA ILE A 31 -2.52 -4.19 0.26
C ILE A 31 -3.59 -4.72 1.22
N GLY A 32 -4.74 -5.16 0.72
CA GLY A 32 -5.80 -5.75 1.54
C GLY A 32 -5.36 -6.99 2.32
N VAL A 33 -4.53 -7.85 1.72
CA VAL A 33 -3.99 -9.05 2.41
C VAL A 33 -2.95 -8.67 3.46
N ILE A 34 -2.04 -7.74 3.14
CA ILE A 34 -0.94 -7.36 4.04
C ILE A 34 -1.45 -6.50 5.20
N PHE A 35 -2.33 -5.53 4.91
CA PHE A 35 -2.78 -4.51 5.86
C PHE A 35 -4.21 -4.73 6.35
N GLY A 36 -4.88 -5.81 5.92
CA GLY A 36 -6.22 -6.15 6.39
C GLY A 36 -6.27 -6.41 7.90
N ASP A 37 -7.44 -6.22 8.48
CA ASP A 37 -7.66 -6.45 9.91
C ASP A 37 -7.31 -7.89 10.30
N GLY A 38 -6.50 -8.03 11.35
CA GLY A 38 -6.04 -9.33 11.84
C GLY A 38 -4.91 -9.96 11.01
N SER A 39 -4.35 -9.26 10.01
CA SER A 39 -3.18 -9.78 9.29
C SER A 39 -1.97 -9.92 10.23
N PRO A 40 -1.07 -10.90 9.99
CA PRO A 40 0.13 -11.07 10.81
C PRO A 40 1.00 -9.81 10.91
N PHE A 41 1.07 -9.04 9.82
CA PHE A 41 1.82 -7.79 9.79
C PHE A 41 1.20 -6.72 10.72
N ILE A 42 -0.11 -6.48 10.62
CA ILE A 42 -0.80 -5.50 11.47
C ILE A 42 -0.77 -5.92 12.94
N VAL A 43 -0.91 -7.22 13.24
CA VAL A 43 -0.78 -7.75 14.60
C VAL A 43 0.63 -7.50 15.16
N ALA A 44 1.67 -7.84 14.41
CA ALA A 44 3.05 -7.58 14.83
C ALA A 44 3.32 -6.09 15.05
N LEU A 45 2.82 -5.24 14.15
CA LEU A 45 2.95 -3.79 14.25
C LEU A 45 2.26 -3.25 15.51
N LYS A 46 1.01 -3.66 15.76
CA LYS A 46 0.25 -3.30 16.98
C LYS A 46 0.98 -3.73 18.25
N ASN A 47 1.47 -4.96 18.28
CA ASN A 47 2.20 -5.49 19.44
C ASN A 47 3.46 -4.67 19.73
N ARG A 48 4.23 -4.30 18.69
CA ARG A 48 5.44 -3.51 18.86
C ARG A 48 5.15 -2.11 19.40
N PHE A 49 4.08 -1.46 18.91
CA PHE A 49 3.69 -0.15 19.43
C PHE A 49 3.15 -0.22 20.86
N ALA A 50 2.43 -1.29 21.21
CA ALA A 50 1.97 -1.52 22.58
C ALA A 50 3.16 -1.69 23.53
N GLU A 51 4.16 -2.49 23.16
CA GLU A 51 5.40 -2.69 23.92
C GLU A 51 6.13 -1.35 24.17
N ILE A 52 6.29 -0.53 23.13
CA ILE A 52 6.90 0.80 23.26
C ILE A 52 6.07 1.70 24.19
N GLY A 53 4.74 1.66 24.07
CA GLY A 53 3.84 2.42 24.93
C GLY A 53 3.93 2.01 26.41
N ASP A 54 4.04 0.70 26.68
CA ASP A 54 4.23 0.17 28.03
C ASP A 54 5.59 0.61 28.60
N GLN A 55 6.66 0.58 27.80
CA GLN A 55 7.98 1.07 28.19
C GLN A 55 7.98 2.58 28.52
N ILE A 56 7.26 3.40 27.74
CA ILE A 56 7.17 4.84 27.97
C ILE A 56 6.30 5.18 29.18
N SER A 57 5.19 4.46 29.38
CA SER A 57 4.26 4.71 30.50
C SER A 57 4.79 4.28 31.86
N GLY A 58 6.00 3.72 31.92
CA GLY A 58 6.62 3.27 33.16
C GLY A 58 6.05 1.94 33.67
N LYS A 59 5.27 1.24 32.84
CA LYS A 59 4.93 -0.17 33.05
C LYS A 59 6.22 -0.97 32.85
N LYS A 60 7.06 -1.00 33.89
CA LYS A 60 8.17 -1.95 33.97
C LYS A 60 7.55 -3.34 33.94
N ASP A 61 7.86 -4.12 32.92
CA ASP A 61 7.69 -5.57 32.95
C ASP A 61 8.42 -6.06 34.21
N SER A 62 7.65 -6.38 35.25
CA SER A 62 8.16 -6.90 36.52
C SER A 62 8.50 -8.39 36.39
N ALA A 63 9.18 -8.75 35.31
CA ALA A 63 9.60 -10.11 35.00
C ALA A 63 10.87 -10.10 34.14
N GLN A 64 11.96 -9.49 34.65
CA GLN A 64 13.28 -10.12 34.73
C GLN A 64 14.21 -9.35 35.66
#